data_AF-A0A6V7HF35-F1
#
_entry.id   AF-A0A6V7HF35-F1
#
_cell.length_a   1.000
_cell.length_b   1.000
_cell.length_c   1.000
_cell.angle_alpha   90.00
_cell.angle_beta   90.00
_cell.angle_gamma   90.00
#
_symmetry.space_group_name_H-M   'P 1'
#
loop_
_entity.id
_entity.type
_entity.pdbx_description
1 polymer ?
#
loop_
_entity_poly.entity_id
_entity_poly.type
_entity_poly.pdbx_seq_one_letter_code
_entity_poly.pdbx_strand_id
1 'polypeptide(L)'
;MAGTVFLTFTLACLSPCLAQMLEDKDDLTGRNGSKLLASCCSRRPRALVFPDPSQLLLIFGLGTPLQLERESVIVGLFTKIIYAMPSNATDYTIPGVYYSRTQKSRWSIYKTLEKVADIYGFGGKACLLKAICEAASAPFDGRHGLLGQLLHVFFKPSSTEERYDEYGDREYRAAERLGEQMSTENCHALYPECRRSVLDVFSTVIT
;
A
#
# COMPACT_ATOMS: atom_id res chain seq x y z
N MET A 1 46.19 36.00 26.68
CA MET A 1 45.82 36.24 25.27
C MET A 1 45.14 34.99 24.75
N ALA A 2 43.81 34.92 24.89
CA ALA A 2 43.01 33.79 24.43
C ALA A 2 42.30 34.22 23.14
N GLY A 3 42.69 33.63 22.00
CA GLY A 3 42.06 33.85 20.71
C GLY A 3 40.98 32.80 20.47
N THR A 4 39.73 33.22 20.41
CA THR A 4 38.58 32.39 20.06
C THR A 4 38.45 32.31 18.54
N VAL A 5 38.50 31.10 17.98
CA VAL A 5 38.24 30.84 16.56
C VAL A 5 36.73 30.64 16.38
N PHE A 6 36.08 31.54 15.65
CA PHE A 6 34.69 31.37 15.21
C PHE A 6 34.66 30.61 13.89
N LEU A 7 34.10 29.40 13.89
CA LEU A 7 33.82 28.60 12.70
C LEU A 7 32.37 28.88 12.28
N THR A 8 32.19 29.75 11.29
CA THR A 8 30.88 30.01 10.68
C THR A 8 30.60 28.96 9.59
N PHE A 9 29.73 28.01 9.90
CA PHE A 9 29.16 27.11 8.88
C PHE A 9 28.01 27.83 8.18
N THR A 10 28.27 28.38 6.99
CA THR A 10 27.22 28.81 6.06
C THR A 10 26.76 27.61 5.23
N LEU A 11 25.64 26.99 5.64
CA LEU A 11 24.90 26.06 4.80
C LEU A 11 24.16 26.86 3.73
N ALA A 12 24.72 26.90 2.52
CA ALA A 12 24.01 27.36 1.33
C ALA A 12 22.88 26.37 1.00
N CYS A 13 21.67 26.67 1.45
CA CYS A 13 20.47 25.92 1.10
C CYS A 13 20.00 26.32 -0.31
N LEU A 14 20.48 25.62 -1.35
CA LEU A 14 19.95 25.70 -2.71
C LEU A 14 18.68 24.83 -2.82
N SER A 15 17.57 25.22 -2.20
CA SER A 15 16.25 24.60 -2.42
C SER A 15 15.11 25.44 -1.82
N PRO A 16 14.57 26.44 -2.53
CA PRO A 16 13.34 27.14 -2.12
C PRO A 16 12.08 26.31 -2.46
N CYS A 17 11.98 25.09 -1.94
CA CYS A 17 10.78 24.23 -2.14
C CYS A 17 10.13 23.75 -0.85
N LEU A 18 10.81 23.81 0.31
CA LEU A 18 10.23 23.27 1.55
C LEU A 18 9.31 24.23 2.31
N ALA A 19 9.30 25.53 1.97
CA ALA A 19 8.66 26.55 2.80
C ALA A 19 7.19 26.87 2.43
N GLN A 20 6.60 26.26 1.39
CA GLN A 20 5.32 26.72 0.84
C GLN A 20 4.09 25.83 1.12
N MET A 21 4.20 24.83 2.00
CA MET A 21 3.07 23.95 2.35
C MET A 21 2.48 24.20 3.75
N LEU A 22 2.97 25.19 4.51
CA LEU A 22 2.58 25.38 5.92
C LEU A 22 1.79 26.64 6.27
N GLU A 23 1.59 27.57 5.33
CA GLU A 23 0.73 28.75 5.57
C GLU A 23 -0.09 29.05 4.32
N ASP A 24 -1.16 28.27 4.09
CA ASP A 24 -2.28 28.76 3.28
C ASP A 24 -3.54 28.78 4.14
N LYS A 25 -3.65 29.86 4.92
CA LYS A 25 -4.94 30.41 5.31
C LYS A 25 -4.79 31.92 5.41
N ASP A 26 -5.65 32.61 4.66
CA ASP A 26 -5.94 34.04 4.69
C ASP A 26 -4.90 34.96 4.00
N ASP A 27 -5.19 35.43 2.77
CA ASP A 27 -5.96 36.67 2.56
C ASP A 27 -5.91 37.13 1.08
N LEU A 28 -7.02 37.68 0.59
CA LEU A 28 -7.10 38.39 -0.68
C LEU A 28 -6.50 39.79 -0.50
N THR A 29 -5.50 40.18 -1.30
CA THR A 29 -5.40 41.54 -1.87
C THR A 29 -4.24 41.63 -2.86
N GLY A 30 -4.49 42.31 -3.99
CA GLY A 30 -3.56 42.35 -5.12
C GLY A 30 -2.40 43.33 -4.97
N ARG A 31 -1.34 43.09 -5.75
CA ARG A 31 -0.56 44.16 -6.40
C ARG A 31 0.34 43.62 -7.50
N ASN A 32 0.45 44.40 -8.57
CA ASN A 32 1.35 44.21 -9.70
C ASN A 32 2.80 44.06 -9.23
N GLY A 33 3.43 42.96 -9.65
CA GLY A 33 4.85 42.71 -9.53
C GLY A 33 5.20 41.64 -10.54
N SER A 34 6.08 41.96 -11.47
CA SER A 34 6.62 41.09 -12.50
C SER A 34 7.05 39.74 -11.93
N LYS A 35 6.16 38.76 -12.02
CA LYS A 35 6.49 37.34 -11.79
C LYS A 35 7.38 36.92 -12.95
N LEU A 36 8.69 36.98 -12.75
CA LEU A 36 9.60 36.01 -13.34
C LEU A 36 9.11 34.64 -12.85
N LEU A 37 8.16 34.09 -13.61
CA LEU A 37 7.73 32.72 -13.51
C LEU A 37 8.97 31.88 -13.78
N ALA A 38 9.65 31.52 -12.69
CA ALA A 38 10.40 30.28 -12.66
C ALA A 38 9.38 29.19 -13.02
N SER A 39 9.29 28.90 -14.31
CA SER A 39 8.56 27.78 -14.86
C SER A 39 9.22 26.55 -14.27
N CYS A 40 8.74 26.13 -13.10
CA CYS A 40 8.98 24.80 -12.60
C CYS A 40 8.52 23.88 -13.73
N CYS A 41 9.47 23.29 -14.47
CA CYS A 41 9.17 22.37 -15.55
C CYS A 41 8.46 21.16 -14.96
N SER A 42 7.15 21.29 -14.75
CA SER A 42 6.24 20.21 -14.45
C SER A 42 6.27 19.31 -15.67
N ARG A 43 7.14 18.30 -15.64
CA ARG A 43 7.15 17.26 -16.66
C ARG A 43 5.77 16.63 -16.65
N ARG A 44 5.01 16.82 -17.73
CA ARG A 44 3.74 16.12 -17.92
C ARG A 44 4.00 14.62 -17.77
N PRO A 45 3.24 13.90 -16.93
CA PRO A 45 3.42 12.47 -16.79
C PRO A 45 3.24 11.81 -18.15
N ARG A 46 4.21 11.00 -18.57
CA ARG A 46 4.11 10.22 -19.80
C ARG A 46 3.47 8.88 -19.44
N ALA A 47 2.40 8.53 -20.12
CA ALA A 47 1.82 7.21 -20.01
C ALA A 47 2.64 6.21 -20.85
N LEU A 48 2.94 5.05 -20.27
CA LEU A 48 3.55 3.93 -20.97
C LEU A 48 2.44 3.18 -21.72
N VAL A 49 2.43 3.27 -23.05
CA VAL A 49 1.46 2.58 -23.91
C VAL A 49 2.09 1.30 -24.46
N PHE A 50 1.33 0.22 -24.46
CA PHE A 50 1.80 -1.08 -24.95
C PHE A 50 1.25 -1.39 -26.35
N PRO A 51 1.99 -2.11 -27.20
CA PRO A 51 1.51 -2.52 -28.52
C PRO A 51 0.40 -3.58 -28.41
N ASP A 52 -0.61 -3.50 -29.27
CA ASP A 52 -1.70 -4.48 -29.32
C ASP A 52 -1.34 -5.70 -30.21
N PRO A 53 -1.54 -6.95 -29.76
CA PRO A 53 -2.03 -7.38 -28.45
C PRO A 53 -0.89 -7.56 -27.43
N SER A 54 -1.01 -6.94 -26.25
CA SER A 54 -0.13 -7.20 -25.11
C SER A 54 -0.94 -7.58 -23.88
N GLN A 55 -0.51 -8.64 -23.19
CA GLN A 55 -1.21 -9.20 -22.04
C GLN A 55 -0.22 -9.41 -20.89
N LEU A 56 -0.58 -8.92 -19.71
CA LEU A 56 0.09 -9.25 -18.46
C LEU A 56 -0.53 -10.52 -17.89
N LEU A 57 0.30 -11.51 -17.65
CA LEU A 57 -0.09 -12.79 -17.08
C LEU A 57 0.37 -12.88 -15.62
N LEU A 58 -0.58 -12.88 -14.70
CA LEU A 58 -0.36 -13.09 -13.28
C LEU A 58 -0.79 -14.52 -12.91
N ILE A 59 0.14 -15.31 -12.37
CA ILE A 59 -0.14 -16.68 -11.94
C ILE A 59 0.11 -16.77 -10.44
N PHE A 60 -0.92 -17.14 -9.70
CA PHE A 60 -0.85 -17.41 -8.26
C PHE A 60 -0.94 -18.90 -8.03
N GLY A 61 0.12 -19.53 -7.54
CA GLY A 61 0.15 -20.96 -7.23
C GLY A 61 0.16 -21.18 -5.71
N LEU A 62 -0.77 -21.99 -5.22
CA LEU A 62 -0.78 -22.52 -3.86
C LEU A 62 -0.50 -24.02 -3.95
N GLY A 63 0.64 -24.46 -3.42
CA GLY A 63 1.02 -25.86 -3.41
C GLY A 63 1.31 -26.34 -1.99
N THR A 64 0.64 -27.41 -1.58
CA THR A 64 0.95 -28.11 -0.33
C THR A 64 1.73 -29.38 -0.66
N PRO A 65 2.93 -29.57 -0.10
CA PRO A 65 3.66 -30.83 -0.27
C PRO A 65 2.94 -31.94 0.51
N LEU A 66 2.49 -33.00 -0.18
CA LEU A 66 2.02 -34.22 0.45
C LEU A 66 3.22 -35.16 0.61
N GLN A 67 3.55 -35.49 1.87
CA GLN A 67 4.59 -36.45 2.19
C GLN A 67 4.02 -37.86 2.07
N LEU A 68 4.31 -38.51 0.95
CA LEU A 68 4.07 -39.93 0.74
C LEU A 68 5.37 -40.70 1.01
N GLU A 69 5.30 -41.94 1.51
CA GLU A 69 6.42 -42.70 2.10
C GLU A 69 7.70 -42.84 1.25
N ARG A 70 7.69 -42.51 -0.05
CA ARG A 70 8.89 -42.59 -0.91
C ARG A 70 9.08 -41.45 -1.91
N GLU A 71 8.11 -40.55 -2.08
CA GLU A 71 8.18 -39.46 -3.05
C GLU A 71 7.39 -38.24 -2.55
N SER A 72 7.94 -37.04 -2.74
CA SER A 72 7.24 -35.79 -2.47
C SER A 72 6.40 -35.39 -3.69
N VAL A 73 5.07 -35.43 -3.55
CA VAL A 73 4.14 -34.97 -4.58
C VAL A 73 3.50 -33.67 -4.09
N ILE A 74 3.62 -32.60 -4.88
CA ILE A 74 3.01 -31.30 -4.55
C ILE A 74 1.62 -31.27 -5.18
N VAL A 75 0.59 -31.25 -4.34
CA VAL A 75 -0.78 -31.02 -4.78
C VAL A 75 -1.06 -29.53 -4.60
N GLY A 76 -1.55 -28.89 -5.64
CA GLY A 76 -1.74 -27.44 -5.62
C GLY A 76 -2.81 -26.93 -6.56
N LEU A 77 -3.31 -25.75 -6.25
CA LEU A 77 -4.19 -24.95 -7.10
C LEU A 77 -3.38 -23.80 -7.70
N PHE A 78 -3.63 -23.49 -8.96
CA PHE A 78 -3.12 -22.27 -9.58
C PHE A 78 -4.27 -21.43 -10.13
N THR A 79 -4.18 -20.12 -9.92
CA THR A 79 -5.09 -19.13 -10.50
C THR A 79 -4.36 -18.33 -11.55
N LYS A 80 -4.89 -18.34 -12.78
CA LYS A 80 -4.36 -17.58 -13.92
C LYS A 80 -5.21 -16.32 -14.12
N ILE A 81 -4.60 -15.15 -13.95
CA ILE A 81 -5.23 -13.86 -14.23
C ILE A 81 -4.56 -13.27 -15.46
N ILE A 82 -5.34 -13.04 -16.52
CA ILE A 82 -4.89 -12.46 -17.78
C ILE A 82 -5.42 -11.03 -17.84
N TYR A 83 -4.52 -10.05 -17.79
CA TYR A 83 -4.84 -8.64 -17.87
C TYR A 83 -4.43 -8.07 -19.22
N ALA A 84 -5.38 -7.53 -19.98
CA ALA A 84 -5.08 -6.83 -21.23
C ALA A 84 -4.38 -5.50 -20.90
N MET A 85 -3.20 -5.29 -21.46
CA MET A 85 -2.46 -4.05 -21.22
C MET A 85 -3.12 -2.90 -21.99
N PRO A 86 -3.16 -1.67 -21.45
CA PRO A 86 -3.81 -0.56 -22.12
C PRO A 86 -2.98 -0.13 -23.34
N SER A 87 -3.61 -0.14 -24.51
CA SER A 87 -3.00 0.29 -25.76
C SER A 87 -3.22 1.76 -26.09
N ASN A 88 -3.93 2.49 -25.23
CA ASN A 88 -4.20 3.92 -25.41
C ASN A 88 -3.81 4.73 -24.17
N ALA A 89 -3.25 5.92 -24.40
CA ALA A 89 -2.87 6.85 -23.33
C ALA A 89 -4.09 7.44 -22.59
N THR A 90 -5.26 7.44 -23.23
CA THR A 90 -6.53 7.94 -22.66
C THR A 90 -7.00 7.14 -21.46
N ASP A 91 -6.68 5.85 -21.42
CA ASP A 91 -7.05 4.95 -20.32
C ASP A 91 -6.36 5.35 -19.00
N TYR A 92 -5.25 6.08 -19.08
CA TYR A 92 -4.52 6.61 -17.94
C TYR A 92 -4.90 8.06 -17.58
N THR A 93 -5.20 8.90 -18.57
CA THR A 93 -5.39 10.34 -18.36
C THR A 93 -6.82 10.74 -18.01
N ILE A 94 -7.81 9.90 -18.32
CA ILE A 94 -9.22 10.13 -17.97
C ILE A 94 -9.73 8.95 -17.13
N PRO A 95 -9.21 8.77 -15.90
CA PRO A 95 -9.55 7.61 -15.09
C PRO A 95 -11.03 7.58 -14.66
N GLY A 96 -11.71 8.73 -14.62
CA GLY A 96 -13.07 8.84 -14.09
C GLY A 96 -14.12 7.96 -14.77
N VAL A 97 -13.96 7.60 -16.05
CA VAL A 97 -14.96 6.79 -16.77
C VAL A 97 -14.66 5.30 -16.72
N TYR A 98 -13.39 4.90 -16.88
CA TYR A 98 -12.98 3.50 -16.87
C TYR A 98 -12.98 2.92 -15.45
N TYR A 99 -12.35 3.63 -14.49
CA TYR A 99 -12.27 3.17 -13.11
C TYR A 99 -13.64 3.22 -12.43
N SER A 100 -14.50 4.22 -12.70
CA SER A 100 -15.82 4.29 -12.05
C SER A 100 -16.77 3.13 -12.40
N ARG A 101 -16.56 2.43 -13.53
CA ARG A 101 -17.41 1.28 -13.93
C ARG A 101 -16.97 -0.05 -13.33
N THR A 102 -15.68 -0.19 -12.99
CA THR A 102 -15.10 -1.47 -12.54
C THR A 102 -14.44 -1.36 -11.16
N GLN A 103 -14.39 -0.18 -10.54
CA GLN A 103 -13.79 -0.02 -9.23
C GLN A 103 -14.56 -0.83 -8.19
N LYS A 104 -13.89 -1.87 -7.71
CA LYS A 104 -14.15 -2.41 -6.38
C LYS A 104 -13.42 -1.49 -5.41
N SER A 105 -14.16 -0.92 -4.46
CA SER A 105 -13.54 -0.23 -3.33
C SER A 105 -12.62 -1.19 -2.61
N ARG A 106 -11.56 -0.67 -2.00
CA ARG A 106 -10.68 -1.52 -1.18
C ARG A 106 -11.45 -2.19 -0.04
N TRP A 107 -12.48 -1.52 0.48
CA TRP A 107 -13.41 -2.08 1.46
C TRP A 107 -14.11 -3.35 0.95
N SER A 108 -14.53 -3.39 -0.31
CA SER A 108 -15.09 -4.60 -0.93
C SER A 108 -14.08 -5.75 -0.98
N ILE A 109 -12.78 -5.45 -1.13
CA ILE A 109 -11.72 -6.47 -1.11
C ILE A 109 -11.60 -7.05 0.30
N TYR A 110 -11.50 -6.20 1.33
CA TYR A 110 -11.43 -6.67 2.72
C TYR A 110 -12.68 -7.46 3.15
N LYS A 111 -13.87 -7.05 2.75
CA LYS A 111 -15.11 -7.82 2.98
C LYS A 111 -15.08 -9.19 2.29
N THR A 112 -14.48 -9.27 1.11
CA THR A 112 -14.32 -10.54 0.40
C THR A 112 -13.33 -11.44 1.13
N LEU A 113 -12.21 -10.88 1.59
CA LEU A 113 -11.22 -11.62 2.38
C LEU A 113 -11.77 -12.09 3.72
N GLU A 114 -12.56 -11.26 4.41
CA GLU A 114 -13.24 -11.65 5.64
C GLU A 114 -14.13 -12.88 5.41
N LYS A 115 -14.96 -12.87 4.38
CA LYS A 115 -15.82 -14.00 4.01
C LYS A 115 -15.01 -15.24 3.64
N VAL A 116 -13.96 -15.07 2.85
CA VAL A 116 -13.07 -16.17 2.45
C VAL A 116 -12.39 -16.74 3.70
N ALA A 117 -11.82 -15.90 4.55
CA ALA A 117 -11.18 -16.32 5.79
C ALA A 117 -12.15 -17.05 6.71
N ASP A 118 -13.41 -16.61 6.79
CA ASP A 118 -14.44 -17.29 7.58
C ASP A 118 -14.78 -18.68 7.00
N ILE A 119 -15.00 -18.76 5.68
CA ILE A 119 -15.30 -20.02 4.97
C ILE A 119 -14.17 -21.06 5.13
N TYR A 120 -12.91 -20.62 5.07
CA TYR A 120 -11.74 -21.50 5.22
C TYR A 120 -11.32 -21.72 6.69
N GLY A 121 -12.02 -21.13 7.67
CA GLY A 121 -11.73 -21.31 9.09
C GLY A 121 -10.50 -20.55 9.59
N PHE A 122 -10.07 -19.50 8.90
CA PHE A 122 -8.98 -18.59 9.29
C PHE A 122 -9.44 -17.43 10.19
N GLY A 123 -10.53 -17.61 10.95
CA GLY A 123 -10.97 -16.65 11.98
C GLY A 123 -11.56 -15.33 11.45
N GLY A 124 -12.00 -15.31 10.19
CA GLY A 124 -12.84 -14.24 9.62
C GLY A 124 -12.27 -12.83 9.80
N LYS A 125 -13.13 -11.91 10.26
CA LYS A 125 -12.80 -10.48 10.38
C LYS A 125 -11.69 -10.21 11.39
N ALA A 126 -11.73 -10.85 12.55
CA ALA A 126 -10.79 -10.58 13.63
C ALA A 126 -9.35 -10.92 13.22
N CYS A 127 -9.15 -12.03 12.51
CA CYS A 127 -7.83 -12.39 11.99
C CYS A 127 -7.33 -11.47 10.87
N LEU A 128 -8.24 -10.93 10.04
CA LEU A 128 -7.88 -9.92 9.06
C LEU A 128 -7.46 -8.59 9.74
N LEU A 129 -8.19 -8.15 10.77
CA LEU A 129 -7.83 -6.95 11.55
C LEU A 129 -6.49 -7.13 12.27
N LYS A 130 -6.25 -8.31 12.84
CA LYS A 130 -4.96 -8.67 13.44
C LYS A 130 -3.82 -8.60 12.42
N ALA A 131 -4.00 -9.18 11.24
CA ALA A 131 -3.01 -9.13 10.16
C ALA A 131 -2.70 -7.68 9.74
N ILE A 132 -3.71 -6.81 9.63
CA ILE A 132 -3.51 -5.38 9.33
C ILE A 132 -2.71 -4.68 10.46
N CYS A 133 -3.04 -4.95 11.72
CA CYS A 133 -2.32 -4.40 12.87
C CYS A 133 -0.84 -4.82 12.87
N GLU A 134 -0.57 -6.11 12.68
CA GLU A 134 0.79 -6.66 12.63
C GLU A 134 1.59 -6.14 11.43
N ALA A 135 0.96 -6.03 10.25
CA ALA A 135 1.58 -5.45 9.07
C ALA A 135 1.90 -3.96 9.25
N ALA A 136 1.14 -3.24 10.07
CA ALA A 136 1.39 -1.84 10.39
C ALA A 136 2.47 -1.68 11.48
N SER A 137 2.54 -2.58 12.46
CA SER A 137 3.58 -2.57 13.50
C SER A 137 4.96 -3.01 12.97
N ALA A 138 4.97 -3.93 12.01
CA ALA A 138 6.16 -4.41 11.33
C ALA A 138 5.98 -4.30 9.80
N PRO A 139 6.14 -3.10 9.21
CA PRO A 139 5.92 -2.90 7.79
C PRO A 139 6.88 -3.74 6.95
N PHE A 140 6.36 -4.34 5.88
CA PHE A 140 7.17 -5.08 4.91
C PHE A 140 8.27 -4.15 4.35
N ASP A 141 9.53 -4.48 4.64
CA ASP A 141 10.66 -3.69 4.14
C ASP A 141 10.70 -3.80 2.60
N GLY A 142 10.85 -2.65 1.92
CA GLY A 142 10.89 -2.57 0.46
C GLY A 142 12.05 -3.34 -0.19
N ARG A 143 13.00 -3.83 0.62
CA ARG A 143 14.04 -4.78 0.22
C ARG A 143 13.50 -6.17 -0.17
N HIS A 144 12.29 -6.55 0.25
CA HIS A 144 11.71 -7.88 0.03
C HIS A 144 11.10 -8.10 -1.37
N GLY A 145 11.60 -7.41 -2.40
CA GLY A 145 11.15 -7.57 -3.78
C GLY A 145 9.69 -7.15 -4.02
N LEU A 146 9.14 -7.57 -5.17
CA LEU A 146 7.79 -7.19 -5.60
C LEU A 146 6.69 -7.69 -4.65
N LEU A 147 6.86 -8.90 -4.09
CA LEU A 147 5.87 -9.50 -3.19
C LEU A 147 5.72 -8.69 -1.90
N GLY A 148 6.84 -8.27 -1.29
CA GLY A 148 6.80 -7.44 -0.08
C GLY A 148 6.09 -6.11 -0.31
N GLN A 149 6.33 -5.47 -1.45
CA GLN A 149 5.63 -4.22 -1.82
C GLN A 149 4.13 -4.45 -2.06
N LEU A 150 3.77 -5.56 -2.70
CA LEU A 150 2.37 -5.90 -2.93
C LEU A 150 1.63 -6.15 -1.60
N LEU A 151 2.25 -6.91 -0.69
CA LEU A 151 1.71 -7.17 0.64
C LEU A 151 1.60 -5.88 1.47
N HIS A 152 2.60 -4.98 1.36
CA HIS A 152 2.53 -3.66 1.98
C HIS A 152 1.32 -2.87 1.51
N VAL A 153 1.12 -2.75 0.20
CA VAL A 153 -0.03 -1.99 -0.35
C VAL A 153 -1.36 -2.64 0.05
N PHE A 154 -1.41 -3.97 0.09
CA PHE A 154 -2.61 -4.75 0.37
C PHE A 154 -3.06 -4.67 1.83
N PHE A 155 -2.13 -4.80 2.78
CA PHE A 155 -2.43 -4.76 4.22
C PHE A 155 -2.34 -3.37 4.85
N LYS A 156 -2.18 -2.32 4.03
CA LYS A 156 -2.12 -0.92 4.49
C LYS A 156 -3.37 -0.14 4.03
N PRO A 157 -4.44 -0.06 4.85
CA PRO A 157 -5.66 0.73 4.59
C PRO A 157 -5.47 2.24 4.41
N SER A 158 -4.25 2.77 4.46
CA SER A 158 -3.94 4.15 4.05
C SER A 158 -3.32 4.26 2.65
N SER A 159 -2.99 3.14 1.99
CA SER A 159 -2.36 3.13 0.67
C SER A 159 -3.21 3.76 -0.45
N THR A 160 -4.54 3.70 -0.35
CA THR A 160 -5.48 4.47 -1.17
C THR A 160 -6.29 5.44 -0.30
N GLU A 161 -6.58 6.62 -0.86
CA GLU A 161 -7.49 7.60 -0.26
C GLU A 161 -8.89 7.40 -0.84
N GLU A 162 -9.75 6.70 -0.09
CA GLU A 162 -11.12 6.36 -0.48
C GLU A 162 -12.07 6.70 0.68
N ARG A 163 -13.31 7.11 0.36
CA ARG A 163 -14.36 7.26 1.38
C ARG A 163 -14.80 5.88 1.88
N TYR A 164 -15.22 5.80 3.13
CA TYR A 164 -15.81 4.56 3.68
C TYR A 164 -17.17 4.30 3.05
N ASP A 165 -17.42 3.07 2.60
CA ASP A 165 -18.73 2.68 2.06
C ASP A 165 -19.71 2.42 3.21
N GLU A 166 -19.25 1.76 4.27
CA GLU A 166 -20.02 1.40 5.46
C GLU A 166 -19.31 1.83 6.76
N TYR A 167 -20.05 1.87 7.87
CA TYR A 167 -19.48 2.21 9.17
C TYR A 167 -18.40 1.21 9.62
N GLY A 168 -18.61 -0.09 9.37
CA GLY A 168 -17.68 -1.15 9.74
C GLY A 168 -16.32 -1.09 9.04
N ASP A 169 -16.23 -0.39 7.91
CA ASP A 169 -14.97 -0.23 7.16
C ASP A 169 -13.93 0.60 7.94
N ARG A 170 -14.39 1.40 8.91
CA ARG A 170 -13.54 2.19 9.81
C ARG A 170 -12.67 1.32 10.71
N GLU A 171 -13.09 0.09 10.97
CA GLU A 171 -12.34 -0.85 11.81
C GLU A 171 -11.01 -1.23 11.17
N TYR A 172 -10.95 -1.41 9.85
CA TYR A 172 -9.70 -1.72 9.15
C TYR A 172 -8.67 -0.58 9.30
N ARG A 173 -9.13 0.67 9.15
CA ARG A 173 -8.30 1.88 9.35
C ARG A 173 -7.93 2.09 10.81
N ALA A 174 -8.78 1.69 11.74
CA ALA A 174 -8.45 1.71 13.17
C ALA A 174 -7.35 0.70 13.50
N ALA A 175 -7.44 -0.53 12.98
CA ALA A 175 -6.43 -1.57 13.17
C ALA A 175 -5.06 -1.14 12.65
N GLU A 176 -5.00 -0.50 11.48
CA GLU A 176 -3.76 0.07 10.93
C GLU A 176 -3.13 1.10 11.90
N ARG A 177 -3.91 2.09 12.34
CA ARG A 177 -3.42 3.15 13.25
C ARG A 177 -2.94 2.60 14.58
N LEU A 178 -3.62 1.57 15.08
CA LEU A 178 -3.19 0.88 16.29
C LEU A 178 -1.83 0.24 16.03
N GLY A 179 -1.69 -0.58 14.99
CA GLY A 179 -0.40 -1.18 14.62
C GLY A 179 0.75 -0.17 14.46
N GLU A 180 0.50 1.01 13.88
CA GLU A 180 1.52 2.07 13.76
C GLU A 180 2.02 2.62 15.12
N GLN A 181 1.20 2.54 16.17
CA GLN A 181 1.48 3.11 17.49
C GLN A 181 2.03 2.09 18.49
N MET A 182 1.86 0.80 18.24
CA MET A 182 2.21 -0.27 19.18
C MET A 182 3.13 -1.34 18.55
N SER A 183 3.75 -2.15 19.41
CA SER A 183 4.49 -3.34 19.00
C SER A 183 3.54 -4.49 18.61
N THR A 184 4.07 -5.45 17.85
CA THR A 184 3.34 -6.64 17.38
C THR A 184 2.68 -7.44 18.53
N GLU A 185 3.32 -7.54 19.70
CA GLU A 185 2.75 -8.23 20.87
C GLU A 185 1.41 -7.64 21.33
N ASN A 186 1.23 -6.32 21.20
CA ASN A 186 -0.02 -5.66 21.56
C ASN A 186 -1.13 -5.96 20.57
N CYS A 187 -0.82 -6.20 19.28
CA CYS A 187 -1.80 -6.66 18.29
C CYS A 187 -2.35 -8.05 18.64
N HIS A 188 -1.53 -8.94 19.22
CA HIS A 188 -2.01 -10.24 19.72
C HIS A 188 -2.96 -10.10 20.90
N ALA A 189 -2.68 -9.17 21.81
CA ALA A 189 -3.55 -8.89 22.96
C ALA A 189 -4.87 -8.21 22.56
N LEU A 190 -4.85 -7.41 21.49
CA LEU A 190 -6.01 -6.68 20.97
C LEU A 190 -7.01 -7.60 20.25
N TYR A 191 -6.52 -8.66 19.59
CA TYR A 191 -7.34 -9.63 18.85
C TYR A 191 -7.11 -11.07 19.35
N PRO A 192 -7.50 -11.38 20.61
CA PRO A 192 -7.25 -12.68 21.23
C PRO A 192 -8.04 -13.83 20.60
N GLU A 193 -9.18 -13.53 19.97
CA GLU A 193 -9.99 -14.48 19.20
C GLU A 193 -9.24 -15.06 17.99
N CYS A 194 -8.21 -14.38 17.49
CA CYS A 194 -7.39 -14.87 16.38
C CYS A 194 -6.07 -15.49 16.87
N ARG A 195 -5.99 -16.83 16.92
CA ARG A 195 -4.78 -17.54 17.37
C ARG A 195 -3.60 -17.49 16.40
N ARG A 196 -3.86 -17.51 15.08
CA ARG A 196 -2.83 -17.43 14.03
C ARG A 196 -3.19 -16.36 13.03
N SER A 197 -2.23 -15.51 12.71
CA SER A 197 -2.42 -14.45 11.73
C SER A 197 -2.42 -15.02 10.32
N VAL A 198 -3.12 -14.34 9.41
CA VAL A 198 -3.05 -14.66 7.96
C VAL A 198 -1.60 -14.47 7.46
N LEU A 199 -0.83 -13.59 8.09
CA LEU A 199 0.56 -13.34 7.74
C LEU A 199 1.50 -14.50 8.07
N ASP A 200 1.16 -15.34 9.06
CA ASP A 200 1.96 -16.50 9.46
C ASP A 200 2.12 -17.51 8.32
N VAL A 201 1.17 -17.55 7.38
CA VAL A 201 1.23 -18.42 6.20
C VAL A 201 2.37 -18.01 5.26
N PHE A 202 2.71 -16.72 5.22
CA PHE A 202 3.71 -16.16 4.32
C PHE A 202 5.08 -15.98 4.99
N SER A 203 5.12 -15.86 6.33
CA SER A 203 6.34 -15.54 7.08
C SER A 203 7.18 -16.74 7.50
N THR A 204 6.67 -17.99 7.40
CA THR A 204 7.41 -19.20 7.83
C THR A 204 8.66 -19.54 7.01
N VAL A 205 9.03 -18.74 6.01
CA VAL A 205 10.23 -18.96 5.18
C VAL A 205 11.02 -17.66 5.00
N ILE A 206 11.41 -16.99 6.09
CA ILE A 206 12.56 -16.10 6.09
C ILE A 206 13.33 -16.33 7.41
N THR A 207 14.13 -17.38 7.44
CA THR A 207 15.23 -17.59 8.40
C THR A 207 16.49 -17.89 7.62
#